data_AF-A0A2N2EKT8-F1
#
_entry.id   AF-A0A2N2EKT8-F1
#
_cell.length_a   1.000
_cell.length_b   1.000
_cell.length_c   1.000
_cell.angle_alpha   90.00
_cell.angle_beta   90.00
_cell.angle_gamma   90.00
#
_symmetry.space_group_name_H-M   'P 1'
#
loop_
_entity.id
_entity.type
_entity.pdbx_description
1 polymer ?
#
loop_
_entity_poly.entity_id
_entity_poly.type
_entity_poly.pdbx_seq_one_letter_code
_entity_poly.pdbx_strand_id
1 'polypeptide(L)'
;MEKSRGFSLIELMVAVFIFSFMAASMATIYSTAHRHMLQNYRANAVKTTMLLGMRAIQNNLASATRVDTPAFGAQGNVLDFATNVDRVTGCYPVNQAAVAISPPAWHHFCMGSDTAMPGTQALFYHTALLPGSAAACGQPGSPVWNGVYPVPPGSCGLNMGGQTVIKLSQHVAPLPGQMLFS
;
A
#
# COMPACT_ATOMS: atom_id res chain seq x y z
N MET A 1 -58.76 -39.58 29.38
CA MET A 1 -57.30 -39.63 29.17
C MET A 1 -57.05 -40.04 27.73
N GLU A 2 -56.72 -39.08 26.87
CA GLU A 2 -56.39 -39.36 25.48
C GLU A 2 -55.09 -40.18 25.41
N LYS A 3 -55.13 -41.26 24.63
CA LYS A 3 -54.02 -42.19 24.43
C LYS A 3 -53.09 -41.59 23.38
N SER A 4 -52.01 -40.97 23.81
CA SER A 4 -50.93 -40.53 22.91
C SER A 4 -50.36 -41.77 22.20
N ARG A 5 -50.57 -41.86 20.89
CA ARG A 5 -49.94 -42.89 20.05
C ARG A 5 -48.46 -42.55 19.92
N GLY A 6 -47.61 -43.35 20.56
CA GLY A 6 -46.16 -43.24 20.41
C GLY A 6 -45.73 -43.52 18.97
N PHE A 7 -44.68 -42.82 18.53
CA PHE A 7 -44.04 -42.94 17.22
C PHE A 7 -43.55 -44.37 16.97
N SER A 8 -43.73 -44.92 15.77
CA SER A 8 -43.16 -46.24 15.45
C SER A 8 -41.64 -46.14 15.27
N LEU A 9 -40.92 -47.22 15.59
CA LEU A 9 -39.45 -47.27 15.50
C LEU A 9 -38.94 -46.94 14.08
N ILE A 10 -39.69 -47.36 13.06
CA ILE A 10 -39.39 -47.09 11.64
C ILE A 10 -39.52 -45.59 11.33
N GLU A 11 -40.58 -44.91 11.80
CA GLU A 11 -40.74 -43.47 11.58
C GLU A 11 -39.61 -42.68 12.26
N LEU A 12 -39.15 -43.13 13.44
CA LEU A 12 -38.02 -42.50 14.14
C LEU A 12 -36.71 -42.65 13.36
N MET A 13 -36.45 -43.82 12.77
CA MET A 13 -35.27 -44.01 11.92
C MET A 13 -35.31 -43.12 10.67
N VAL A 14 -36.46 -43.03 9.99
CA VAL A 14 -36.63 -42.18 8.81
C VAL A 14 -36.44 -40.69 9.17
N ALA A 15 -36.97 -40.24 10.31
CA ALA A 15 -36.79 -38.87 10.78
C ALA A 15 -35.32 -38.53 11.03
N VAL A 16 -34.54 -39.43 11.64
CA VAL A 16 -33.10 -39.23 11.89
C VAL A 16 -32.30 -39.19 10.57
N PHE A 17 -32.65 -40.02 9.59
CA PHE A 17 -32.01 -39.98 8.27
C PHE A 17 -32.29 -38.66 7.55
N ILE A 18 -33.53 -38.17 7.56
CA ILE A 18 -33.87 -36.88 6.93
C ILE A 18 -33.17 -35.73 7.64
N PHE A 19 -33.15 -35.72 8.98
CA PHE A 19 -32.47 -34.68 9.75
C PHE A 19 -30.96 -34.66 9.53
N SER A 20 -30.32 -35.83 9.49
CA SER A 20 -28.87 -35.91 9.24
C SER A 20 -28.52 -35.44 7.83
N PHE A 21 -29.35 -35.75 6.83
CA PHE A 21 -29.15 -35.27 5.46
C PHE A 21 -29.37 -33.75 5.32
N MET A 22 -30.40 -33.20 5.98
CA MET A 22 -30.62 -31.75 6.04
C MET A 22 -29.49 -31.02 6.77
N ALA A 23 -29.01 -31.56 7.89
CA ALA A 23 -27.88 -30.98 8.62
C ALA A 23 -26.59 -31.00 7.79
N ALA A 24 -26.29 -32.11 7.11
CA ALA A 24 -25.11 -32.24 6.25
C ALA A 24 -25.16 -31.30 5.04
N SER A 25 -26.32 -31.17 4.39
CA SER A 25 -26.50 -30.25 3.26
C SER A 25 -26.37 -28.78 3.69
N MET A 26 -26.98 -28.37 4.82
CA MET A 26 -26.79 -27.03 5.37
C MET A 26 -25.34 -26.75 5.75
N ALA A 27 -24.64 -27.70 6.38
CA ALA A 27 -23.23 -27.54 6.72
C ALA A 27 -22.36 -27.34 5.46
N THR A 28 -22.68 -28.05 4.38
CA THR A 28 -21.97 -27.93 3.09
C THR A 28 -22.23 -26.58 2.43
N ILE A 29 -23.49 -26.13 2.40
CA ILE A 29 -23.87 -24.82 1.86
C ILE A 29 -23.21 -23.70 2.68
N TYR A 30 -23.25 -23.79 4.00
CA TYR A 30 -22.62 -22.81 4.88
C TYR A 30 -21.11 -22.76 4.66
N SER A 31 -20.45 -23.90 4.59
CA SER A 31 -19.00 -24.00 4.35
C SER A 31 -18.60 -23.38 3.00
N THR A 32 -19.35 -23.67 1.94
CA THR A 32 -19.06 -23.13 0.60
C THR A 32 -19.36 -21.64 0.50
N ALA A 33 -20.52 -21.19 0.98
CA ALA A 33 -20.89 -19.77 0.99
C ALA A 33 -19.91 -18.93 1.81
N HIS A 34 -19.53 -19.39 3.00
CA HIS A 34 -18.58 -18.69 3.86
C HIS A 34 -17.19 -18.62 3.23
N ARG A 35 -16.72 -19.70 2.57
CA ARG A 35 -15.45 -19.69 1.83
C ARG A 35 -15.47 -18.67 0.69
N HIS A 36 -16.52 -18.64 -0.12
CA HIS A 36 -16.65 -17.67 -1.21
C HIS A 36 -16.70 -16.22 -0.70
N MET A 37 -17.44 -15.97 0.38
CA MET A 37 -17.52 -14.64 0.99
C MET A 37 -16.14 -14.17 1.50
N LEU A 38 -15.40 -15.04 2.21
CA LEU A 38 -14.07 -14.70 2.72
C LEU A 38 -13.05 -14.47 1.61
N GLN A 39 -13.09 -15.26 0.53
CA GLN A 39 -12.22 -15.07 -0.62
C GLN A 39 -12.47 -13.72 -1.31
N ASN A 40 -13.74 -13.38 -1.53
CA ASN A 40 -14.11 -12.09 -2.13
C ASN A 40 -13.73 -10.91 -1.23
N TYR A 41 -13.95 -11.04 0.08
CA TYR A 41 -13.56 -10.02 1.05
C TYR A 41 -12.04 -9.77 1.02
N ARG A 42 -11.23 -10.84 1.04
CA ARG A 42 -9.77 -10.74 0.95
C ARG A 42 -9.31 -10.10 -0.36
N ALA A 43 -9.90 -10.51 -1.49
CA ALA A 43 -9.58 -9.94 -2.80
C ALA A 43 -9.90 -8.44 -2.87
N ASN A 44 -11.04 -8.02 -2.31
CA ASN A 44 -11.44 -6.62 -2.28
C ASN A 44 -10.57 -5.77 -1.35
N ALA A 45 -10.18 -6.31 -0.18
CA ALA A 45 -9.28 -5.62 0.74
C ALA A 45 -7.91 -5.34 0.12
N VAL A 46 -7.34 -6.32 -0.59
CA VAL A 46 -6.06 -6.16 -1.30
C VAL A 46 -6.19 -5.13 -2.43
N LYS A 47 -7.24 -5.23 -3.27
CA LYS A 47 -7.49 -4.26 -4.35
C LYS A 47 -7.64 -2.83 -3.83
N THR A 48 -8.37 -2.65 -2.74
CA THR A 48 -8.63 -1.31 -2.17
C THR A 48 -7.34 -0.68 -1.65
N THR A 49 -6.52 -1.43 -0.91
CA THR A 49 -5.24 -0.91 -0.40
C THR A 49 -4.26 -0.58 -1.53
N MET A 50 -4.21 -1.42 -2.57
CA MET A 50 -3.38 -1.14 -3.75
C MET A 50 -3.85 0.10 -4.51
N LEU A 51 -5.16 0.30 -4.66
CA LEU A 51 -5.74 1.47 -5.33
C LEU A 51 -5.46 2.77 -4.56
N LEU A 52 -5.49 2.73 -3.22
CA LEU A 52 -5.09 3.85 -2.38
C LEU A 52 -3.59 4.17 -2.54
N GLY A 53 -2.73 3.15 -2.57
CA GLY A 53 -1.30 3.31 -2.82
C GLY A 53 -1.01 3.97 -4.18
N MET A 54 -1.67 3.51 -5.25
CA MET A 54 -1.52 4.08 -6.59
C MET A 54 -1.99 5.54 -6.66
N ARG A 55 -3.12 5.87 -6.00
CA ARG A 55 -3.57 7.27 -5.91
C ARG A 55 -2.61 8.15 -5.12
N ALA A 56 -2.04 7.64 -4.03
CA ALA A 56 -1.04 8.37 -3.26
C ALA A 56 0.21 8.65 -4.11
N ILE A 57 0.70 7.66 -4.86
CA ILE A 57 1.82 7.84 -5.79
C ILE A 57 1.47 8.90 -6.83
N GLN A 58 0.34 8.78 -7.52
CA GLN A 58 -0.08 9.71 -8.57
C GLN A 58 -0.23 11.15 -8.06
N ASN A 59 -0.84 11.34 -6.90
CA ASN A 59 -1.04 12.67 -6.33
C ASN A 59 0.27 13.35 -5.93
N ASN A 60 1.22 12.61 -5.35
CA ASN A 60 2.52 13.20 -4.98
C ASN A 60 3.44 13.35 -6.21
N LEU A 61 3.37 12.45 -7.18
CA LEU A 61 4.14 12.56 -8.42
C LEU A 61 3.67 13.75 -9.27
N ALA A 62 2.39 14.10 -9.22
CA ALA A 62 1.85 15.27 -9.91
C ALA A 62 2.45 16.60 -9.43
N SER A 63 2.93 16.67 -8.18
CA SER A 63 3.63 17.84 -7.64
C SER A 63 5.16 17.75 -7.74
N ALA A 64 5.69 16.62 -8.24
CA ALA A 64 7.13 16.43 -8.37
C ALA A 64 7.73 17.38 -9.40
N THR A 65 8.78 18.10 -8.99
CA THR A 65 9.55 18.98 -9.89
C THR A 65 10.83 18.31 -10.37
N ARG A 66 11.29 17.30 -9.64
CA ARG A 66 12.48 16.51 -9.97
C ARG A 66 12.24 15.05 -9.59
N VAL A 67 12.48 14.14 -10.52
CA VAL A 67 12.45 12.69 -10.30
C VAL A 67 13.89 12.18 -10.39
N ASP A 68 14.36 11.51 -9.35
CA ASP A 68 15.72 10.97 -9.25
C ASP A 68 15.78 9.48 -9.62
N THR A 69 14.80 8.70 -9.15
CA THR A 69 14.70 7.25 -9.39
C THR A 69 13.26 6.87 -9.74
N PRO A 70 12.99 5.98 -10.70
CA PRO A 70 13.95 5.35 -11.61
C PRO A 70 14.52 6.35 -12.63
N ALA A 71 15.74 6.07 -13.12
CA ALA A 71 16.33 6.85 -14.20
C ALA A 71 15.44 6.81 -15.45
N PHE A 72 15.57 7.82 -16.32
CA PHE A 72 14.75 7.89 -17.53
C PHE A 72 14.88 6.61 -18.38
N GLY A 73 13.75 5.93 -18.62
CA GLY A 73 13.69 4.67 -19.36
C GLY A 73 14.16 3.44 -18.58
N ALA A 74 14.48 3.59 -17.29
CA ALA A 74 14.81 2.48 -16.41
C ALA A 74 13.59 2.06 -15.58
N GLN A 75 13.62 0.82 -15.10
CA GLN A 75 12.58 0.30 -14.20
C GLN A 75 13.18 0.02 -12.82
N GLY A 76 12.39 0.22 -11.77
CA GLY A 76 12.84 0.12 -10.39
C GLY A 76 11.71 -0.25 -9.42
N ASN A 77 12.09 -0.79 -8.26
CA ASN A 77 11.17 -1.03 -7.14
C ASN A 77 11.17 0.12 -6.12
N VAL A 78 11.85 1.20 -6.48
CA VAL A 78 11.98 2.43 -5.71
C VAL A 78 11.62 3.61 -6.62
N LEU A 79 10.85 4.54 -6.10
CA LEU A 79 10.49 5.79 -6.75
C LEU A 79 10.88 6.94 -5.82
N ASP A 80 11.84 7.73 -6.28
CA ASP A 80 12.46 8.84 -5.56
C ASP A 80 12.23 10.12 -6.32
N PHE A 81 11.65 11.10 -5.67
CA PHE A 81 11.46 12.42 -6.25
C PHE A 81 11.41 13.51 -5.18
N ALA A 82 11.62 14.74 -5.63
CA ALA A 82 11.54 15.93 -4.82
C ALA A 82 10.55 16.94 -5.43
N THR A 83 9.93 17.71 -4.54
CA THR A 83 8.98 18.77 -4.87
C THR A 83 9.62 20.13 -4.60
N ASN A 84 9.31 21.12 -5.44
CA ASN A 84 9.89 22.48 -5.37
C ASN A 84 11.45 22.52 -5.38
N VAL A 85 12.06 21.52 -6.03
CA VAL A 85 13.51 21.40 -6.30
C VAL A 85 13.77 21.46 -7.81
N ASP A 86 14.76 22.22 -8.23
CA ASP A 86 15.15 22.33 -9.64
C ASP A 86 15.74 21.02 -10.14
N ARG A 87 15.32 20.60 -11.35
CA ARG A 87 15.73 19.33 -11.95
C ARG A 87 17.20 19.31 -12.32
N VAL A 88 17.76 20.43 -12.77
CA VAL A 88 19.11 20.48 -13.34
C VAL A 88 20.15 20.70 -12.24
N THR A 89 19.93 21.72 -11.41
CA THR A 89 20.88 22.16 -10.39
C THR A 89 20.62 21.56 -9.01
N GLY A 90 19.42 21.03 -8.77
CA GLY A 90 19.00 20.61 -7.42
C GLY A 90 18.71 21.77 -6.47
N CYS A 91 18.74 23.02 -6.95
CA CYS A 91 18.46 24.16 -6.11
C CYS A 91 17.01 24.14 -5.58
N TYR A 92 16.79 24.63 -4.35
CA TYR A 92 15.44 24.84 -3.81
C TYR A 92 15.37 26.05 -2.86
N PRO A 93 14.18 26.66 -2.64
CA PRO A 93 12.95 26.46 -3.38
C PRO A 93 13.00 27.12 -4.77
N VAL A 94 12.44 26.46 -5.78
CA VAL A 94 12.29 27.01 -7.14
C VAL A 94 11.24 28.12 -7.16
N ASN A 95 10.11 27.89 -6.49
CA ASN A 95 9.05 28.86 -6.36
C ASN A 95 8.91 29.29 -4.90
N GLN A 96 9.54 30.42 -4.56
CA GLN A 96 9.54 30.97 -3.20
C GLN A 96 8.16 31.46 -2.76
N ALA A 97 7.34 32.00 -3.69
CA ALA A 97 5.99 32.45 -3.38
C ALA A 97 5.05 31.29 -3.03
N ALA A 98 5.32 30.09 -3.55
CA ALA A 98 4.52 28.89 -3.30
C ALA A 98 5.04 28.01 -2.16
N VAL A 99 6.09 28.40 -1.43
CA VAL A 99 6.67 27.57 -0.34
C VAL A 99 5.64 27.25 0.76
N ALA A 100 4.68 28.15 1.01
CA ALA A 100 3.60 27.92 1.97
C ALA A 100 2.59 26.83 1.53
N ILE A 101 2.51 26.56 0.22
CA ILE A 101 1.54 25.62 -0.38
C ILE A 101 2.24 24.32 -0.80
N SER A 102 3.39 24.44 -1.46
CA SER A 102 4.25 23.35 -1.92
C SER A 102 5.65 23.55 -1.32
N PRO A 103 5.86 23.19 -0.05
CA PRO A 103 7.17 23.29 0.56
C PRO A 103 8.15 22.36 -0.16
N PRO A 104 9.45 22.71 -0.20
CA PRO A 104 10.44 21.80 -0.73
C PRO A 104 10.51 20.54 0.15
N ALA A 105 10.30 19.39 -0.45
CA ALA A 105 10.26 18.11 0.25
C ALA A 105 10.80 16.99 -0.64
N TRP A 106 11.29 15.93 -0.01
CA TRP A 106 11.67 14.70 -0.69
C TRP A 106 10.65 13.60 -0.40
N HIS A 107 10.49 12.70 -1.36
CA HIS A 107 9.53 11.62 -1.36
C HIS A 107 10.21 10.34 -1.83
N HIS A 108 10.08 9.28 -1.06
CA HIS A 108 10.69 7.98 -1.32
C HIS A 108 9.62 6.90 -1.16
N PHE A 109 9.27 6.26 -2.26
CA PHE A 109 8.38 5.11 -2.29
C PHE A 109 9.23 3.87 -2.51
N CYS A 110 9.04 2.88 -1.66
CA CYS A 110 9.82 1.66 -1.74
C CYS A 110 8.98 0.44 -1.37
N MET A 111 9.42 -0.70 -1.85
CA MET A 111 8.92 -1.99 -1.41
C MET A 111 9.82 -2.55 -0.31
N GLY A 112 9.19 -2.98 0.80
CA GLY A 112 9.90 -3.55 1.95
C GLY A 112 9.18 -4.77 2.51
N SER A 113 9.87 -5.52 3.36
CA SER A 113 9.25 -6.62 4.11
C SER A 113 8.24 -6.06 5.11
N ASP A 114 7.06 -6.66 5.16
CA ASP A 114 6.04 -6.29 6.14
C ASP A 114 6.35 -6.88 7.52
N THR A 115 6.57 -6.03 8.52
CA THR A 115 6.81 -6.47 9.91
C THR A 115 5.56 -7.07 10.54
N ALA A 116 4.37 -6.71 10.06
CA ALA A 116 3.11 -7.27 10.57
C ALA A 116 2.82 -8.67 9.99
N MET A 117 3.38 -9.00 8.81
CA MET A 117 3.16 -10.27 8.12
C MET A 117 4.46 -10.77 7.47
N PRO A 118 5.25 -11.57 8.20
CA PRO A 118 6.50 -12.13 7.70
C PRO A 118 6.30 -12.90 6.39
N GLY A 119 7.23 -12.73 5.44
CA GLY A 119 7.17 -13.38 4.13
C GLY A 119 6.34 -12.61 3.09
N THR A 120 5.82 -11.43 3.43
CA THR A 120 5.07 -10.58 2.51
C THR A 120 5.78 -9.24 2.31
N GLN A 121 5.55 -8.65 1.13
CA GLN A 121 6.07 -7.33 0.77
C GLN A 121 4.96 -6.29 0.87
N ALA A 122 5.33 -5.09 1.31
CA ALA A 122 4.45 -3.94 1.48
C ALA A 122 5.06 -2.72 0.79
N LEU A 123 4.20 -1.82 0.33
CA LEU A 123 4.60 -0.52 -0.20
C LEU A 123 4.66 0.49 0.94
N PHE A 124 5.82 1.10 1.13
CA PHE A 124 6.04 2.18 2.09
C PHE A 124 6.27 3.50 1.37
N TYR A 125 5.88 4.57 2.04
CA TYR A 125 6.07 5.94 1.63
C TYR A 125 6.78 6.71 2.74
N HIS A 126 7.92 7.27 2.40
CA HIS A 126 8.77 8.07 3.26
C HIS A 126 8.84 9.48 2.73
N THR A 127 8.72 10.46 3.60
CA THR A 127 8.86 11.86 3.23
C THR A 127 9.38 12.69 4.39
N ALA A 128 10.06 13.78 4.05
CA ALA A 128 10.33 14.88 4.97
C ALA A 128 10.47 16.18 4.19
N LEU A 129 10.25 17.28 4.91
CA LEU A 129 10.53 18.61 4.39
C LEU A 129 12.04 18.84 4.30
N LEU A 130 12.46 19.48 3.22
CA LEU A 130 13.80 20.04 3.11
C LEU A 130 13.91 21.29 3.99
N PRO A 131 15.11 21.63 4.50
CA PRO A 131 15.32 22.82 5.31
C PRO A 131 14.79 24.08 4.60
N GLY A 132 14.00 24.89 5.29
CA GLY A 132 13.51 26.15 4.70
C GLY A 132 14.65 27.10 4.35
N SER A 133 14.58 27.76 3.20
CA SER A 133 15.50 28.81 2.79
C SER A 133 14.76 30.09 2.42
N ALA A 134 15.32 31.23 2.83
CA ALA A 134 14.87 32.56 2.43
C ALA A 134 15.45 33.01 1.07
N ALA A 135 16.40 32.27 0.50
CA ALA A 135 16.96 32.53 -0.82
C ALA A 135 16.29 31.61 -1.86
N ALA A 136 15.57 32.19 -2.82
CA ALA A 136 15.08 31.50 -4.01
C ALA A 136 16.24 31.02 -4.88
N CYS A 137 15.97 30.05 -5.76
CA CYS A 137 16.92 29.66 -6.79
C CYS A 137 17.33 30.80 -7.71
N GLY A 138 18.62 30.87 -8.00
CA GLY A 138 19.24 31.95 -8.78
C GLY A 138 19.76 33.12 -7.92
N GLN A 139 19.60 33.07 -6.59
CA GLN A 139 20.20 34.01 -5.66
C GLN A 139 21.49 33.44 -5.04
N PRO A 140 22.46 34.29 -4.66
CA PRO A 140 23.62 33.81 -3.90
C PRO A 140 23.18 33.25 -2.55
N GLY A 141 23.60 32.02 -2.23
CA GLY A 141 23.27 31.34 -0.98
C GLY A 141 22.04 30.42 -1.02
N SER A 142 21.45 30.17 -2.19
CA SER A 142 20.37 29.16 -2.31
C SER A 142 20.90 27.76 -1.96
N PRO A 143 20.19 26.98 -1.14
CA PRO A 143 20.59 25.62 -0.84
C PRO A 143 20.37 24.71 -2.05
N VAL A 144 21.14 23.62 -2.08
CA VAL A 144 21.09 22.62 -3.16
C VAL A 144 20.82 21.25 -2.56
N TRP A 145 19.80 20.59 -3.08
CA TRP A 145 19.48 19.22 -2.79
C TRP A 145 20.43 18.31 -3.55
N ASN A 146 21.14 17.46 -2.81
CA ASN A 146 22.15 16.55 -3.35
C ASN A 146 21.56 15.22 -3.84
N GLY A 147 20.24 15.04 -3.80
CA GLY A 147 19.60 13.78 -4.19
C GLY A 147 19.80 12.66 -3.18
N VAL A 148 20.22 12.95 -1.95
CA VAL A 148 20.46 11.92 -0.92
C VAL A 148 19.22 11.73 -0.07
N TYR A 149 18.50 10.65 -0.32
CA TYR A 149 17.36 10.25 0.49
C TYR A 149 17.88 9.60 1.78
N PRO A 150 17.44 10.04 2.97
CA PRO A 150 17.90 9.50 4.26
C PRO A 150 17.26 8.12 4.56
N VAL A 151 17.13 7.28 3.54
CA VAL A 151 16.69 5.90 3.61
C VAL A 151 17.82 5.07 3.01
N PRO A 152 18.47 4.17 3.78
CA PRO A 152 19.58 3.40 3.26
C PRO A 152 19.18 2.61 2.00
N PRO A 153 20.06 2.50 1.00
CA PRO A 153 19.75 1.75 -0.22
C PRO A 153 19.37 0.30 0.09
N GLY A 154 18.31 -0.20 -0.53
CA GLY A 154 17.84 -1.59 -0.32
C GLY A 154 17.11 -1.82 1.01
N SER A 155 16.78 -0.75 1.73
CA SER A 155 16.14 -0.84 3.03
C SER A 155 14.83 -0.03 3.03
N CYS A 156 13.74 -0.66 3.44
CA CYS A 156 12.40 -0.09 3.32
C CYS A 156 11.50 -0.64 4.44
N GLY A 157 10.86 0.25 5.20
CA GLY A 157 10.02 -0.16 6.33
C GLY A 157 9.75 0.95 7.36
N LEU A 158 8.93 0.64 8.37
CA LEU A 158 8.39 1.63 9.32
C LEU A 158 9.43 2.37 10.19
N ASN A 159 10.64 1.81 10.35
CA ASN A 159 11.67 2.35 11.25
C ASN A 159 12.86 2.99 10.50
N MET A 160 12.65 3.36 9.23
CA MET A 160 13.70 3.94 8.39
C MET A 160 13.53 5.46 8.29
N GLY A 161 14.60 6.18 7.94
CA GLY A 161 14.63 7.63 8.01
C GLY A 161 13.50 8.35 7.23
N GLY A 162 13.32 9.62 7.57
CA GLY A 162 12.13 10.40 7.22
C GLY A 162 11.44 10.95 8.46
N GLN A 163 10.73 12.07 8.33
CA GLN A 163 9.88 12.60 9.39
C GLN A 163 8.53 11.89 9.40
N THR A 164 8.11 11.36 8.26
CA THR A 164 6.83 10.66 8.09
C THR A 164 7.04 9.38 7.30
N VAL A 165 6.59 8.26 7.86
CA VAL A 165 6.62 6.94 7.24
C VAL A 165 5.21 6.35 7.26
N ILE A 166 4.70 5.96 6.09
CA ILE A 166 3.36 5.44 5.91
C ILE A 166 3.41 4.12 5.16
N LYS A 167 2.77 3.09 5.70
CA LYS A 167 2.49 1.85 4.98
C LYS A 167 1.24 2.05 4.13
N LEU A 168 1.39 2.03 2.80
CA LEU A 168 0.31 2.30 1.85
C LEU A 168 -0.48 1.05 1.47
N SER A 169 0.22 -0.07 1.25
CA SER A 169 -0.43 -1.33 0.89
C SER A 169 0.36 -2.53 1.38
N GLN A 170 -0.33 -3.64 1.50
CA GLN A 170 0.17 -4.94 1.94
C GLN A 170 -0.01 -5.96 0.82
N HIS A 171 0.85 -6.98 0.77
CA HIS A 171 0.88 -7.99 -0.30
C HIS A 171 1.11 -7.42 -1.70
N VAL A 172 2.11 -6.56 -1.84
CA VAL A 172 2.54 -6.06 -3.14
C VAL A 172 3.54 -7.05 -3.71
N ALA A 173 3.19 -7.69 -4.83
CA ALA A 173 4.08 -8.56 -5.57
C ALA A 173 4.08 -8.13 -7.04
N PRO A 174 5.21 -7.64 -7.59
CA PRO A 174 5.30 -7.34 -9.00
C PRO A 174 5.27 -8.66 -9.79
N LEU A 175 4.82 -8.59 -11.05
CA LEU A 175 4.84 -9.74 -11.93
C LEU A 175 6.30 -10.22 -12.13
N PRO A 176 6.53 -11.54 -12.33
CA PRO A 176 7.87 -12.05 -12.58
C PRO A 176 8.54 -11.30 -13.74
N GLY A 177 9.71 -10.70 -13.48
CA GLY A 177 10.46 -9.93 -14.48
C GLY A 177 9.99 -8.47 -14.67
N GLN A 178 9.04 -7.99 -13.87
CA GLN A 178 8.63 -6.58 -13.86
C GLN A 178 9.05 -5.90 -12.56
N MET A 179 9.34 -4.60 -12.66
CA MET A 179 9.52 -3.73 -11.49
C MET A 179 8.28 -2.85 -11.33
N LEU A 180 8.08 -2.29 -10.13
CA LEU A 180 6.89 -1.48 -9.85
C LEU A 180 6.81 -0.16 -10.62
N PHE A 181 7.96 0.47 -10.82
CA PHE A 181 8.07 1.80 -11.40
C PHE A 181 8.86 1.71 -12.70
N SER A 182 8.42 2.47 -13.71
CA SER A 182 8.95 2.51 -15.06
C SER A 182 8.89 3.92 -15.62
#